data_AF-A0A356GHI4-F1
#
_entry.id   AF-A0A356GHI4-F1
#
_cell.length_a   1.000
_cell.length_b   1.000
_cell.length_c   1.000
_cell.angle_alpha   90.00
_cell.angle_beta   90.00
_cell.angle_gamma   90.00
#
_symmetry.space_group_name_H-M   'P 1'
#
loop_
_entity.id
_entity.type
_entity.pdbx_description
1 polymer ?
#
loop_
_entity_poly.entity_id
_entity_poly.type
_entity_poly.pdbx_seq_one_letter_code
_entity_poly.pdbx_strand_id
1 'polypeptide(L)'
;MKEVHVISIIGFIYAVVLTLITWLFFNEYTLWAMLGSATALFNHSLMIQISTKGKFSTQKYVFHLMQRYVFYLILIAIVYLETKDLPGNAMIYSYVFMLLGIFSIKFGILIYHTPLIKKPIEEKKEDSHDTDHQLP
;
A
#
# COMPACT_ATOMS: atom_id res chain seq x y z
N MET A 1 12.50 11.52 0.45
CA MET A 1 12.49 10.51 1.55
C MET A 1 11.24 10.60 2.42
N LYS A 2 10.94 11.78 3.00
CA LYS A 2 9.75 12.01 3.85
C LYS A 2 8.43 11.66 3.14
N GLU A 3 8.31 11.99 1.86
CA GLU A 3 7.09 11.84 1.06
C GLU A 3 6.67 10.38 0.87
N VAL A 4 7.64 9.54 0.49
CA VAL A 4 7.42 8.10 0.31
C VAL A 4 7.04 7.42 1.64
N HIS A 5 7.63 7.88 2.74
CA HIS A 5 7.26 7.42 4.07
C HIS A 5 5.86 7.88 4.50
N VAL A 6 5.46 9.11 4.16
CA VAL A 6 4.11 9.63 4.39
C VAL A 6 3.07 8.84 3.59
N ILE A 7 3.33 8.57 2.31
CA ILE A 7 2.48 7.72 1.47
C ILE A 7 2.31 6.33 2.09
N SER A 8 3.40 5.75 2.61
CA SER A 8 3.37 4.45 3.30
C SER A 8 2.50 4.48 4.55
N ILE A 9 2.57 5.55 5.35
CA ILE A 9 1.76 5.72 6.55
C ILE A 9 0.27 5.87 6.19
N ILE A 10 -0.06 6.70 5.20
CA ILE A 10 -1.45 6.88 4.75
C ILE A 10 -2.01 5.55 4.21
N GLY A 11 -1.22 4.84 3.39
CA GLY A 11 -1.60 3.52 2.88
C GLY A 11 -1.80 2.48 4.00
N PHE A 12 -0.97 2.52 5.04
CA PHE A 12 -1.11 1.67 6.22
C PHE A 12 -2.39 2.00 7.01
N ILE A 13 -2.68 3.28 7.24
CA ILE A 13 -3.93 3.71 7.90
C ILE A 13 -5.14 3.22 7.10
N TYR A 14 -5.12 3.39 5.77
CA TYR A 14 -6.17 2.87 4.89
C TYR A 14 -6.33 1.35 5.05
N ALA A 15 -5.23 0.59 5.04
CA ALA A 15 -5.26 -0.86 5.21
C ALA A 15 -5.88 -1.28 6.55
N VAL A 16 -5.52 -0.60 7.64
CA VAL A 16 -6.08 -0.85 8.98
C VAL A 16 -7.58 -0.55 9.00
N VAL A 17 -8.00 0.60 8.47
CA VAL A 17 -9.40 1.00 8.42
C VAL A 17 -10.21 0.02 7.55
N LEU A 18 -9.71 -0.33 6.36
CA LEU A 18 -10.35 -1.29 5.47
C LEU A 18 -10.53 -2.64 6.17
N THR A 19 -9.47 -3.14 6.83
CA THR A 19 -9.53 -4.43 7.53
C THR A 19 -10.51 -4.38 8.69
N LEU A 20 -10.56 -3.28 9.45
CA LEU A 20 -11.47 -3.12 10.58
C LEU A 20 -12.94 -3.03 10.13
N ILE A 21 -13.23 -2.28 9.07
CA ILE A 21 -14.56 -2.21 8.46
C ILE A 21 -14.96 -3.59 7.94
N THR A 22 -14.05 -4.27 7.24
CA THR A 22 -14.31 -5.62 6.72
C THR A 22 -14.56 -6.60 7.87
N TRP A 23 -13.79 -6.53 8.94
CA TRP A 23 -13.97 -7.39 10.11
C TRP A 23 -15.31 -7.20 10.80
N LEU A 24 -15.78 -5.95 10.91
CA LEU A 24 -17.00 -5.60 11.62
C LEU A 24 -18.28 -5.89 10.82
N PHE A 25 -18.25 -5.70 9.49
CA PHE A 25 -19.43 -5.83 8.62
C PHE A 25 -19.40 -7.05 7.67
N PHE A 26 -18.22 -7.57 7.37
CA PHE A 26 -17.96 -8.53 6.29
C PHE A 26 -16.92 -9.59 6.72
N ASN A 27 -17.12 -10.16 7.91
CA ASN A 27 -16.11 -10.93 8.63
C ASN A 27 -15.45 -12.03 7.77
N GLU A 28 -16.24 -12.74 6.95
CA GLU A 28 -15.82 -13.81 6.04
C GLU A 28 -14.76 -13.36 5.01
N TYR A 29 -14.73 -12.07 4.68
CA TYR A 29 -13.82 -11.51 3.68
C TYR A 29 -12.63 -10.75 4.28
N THR A 30 -12.51 -10.71 5.61
CA THR A 30 -11.45 -10.00 6.35
C THR A 30 -10.07 -10.49 5.95
N LEU A 31 -9.92 -11.81 5.80
CA LEU A 31 -8.66 -12.43 5.40
C LEU A 31 -8.19 -11.89 4.06
N TRP A 32 -9.09 -11.74 3.09
CA TRP A 32 -8.77 -11.27 1.75
C TRP A 32 -8.37 -9.80 1.75
N ALA A 33 -9.11 -8.95 2.47
CA ALA A 33 -8.76 -7.54 2.66
C ALA A 33 -7.37 -7.38 3.32
N MET A 34 -7.08 -8.19 4.33
CA MET A 34 -5.80 -8.19 5.05
C MET A 34 -4.66 -8.66 4.15
N LEU A 35 -4.82 -9.78 3.43
CA LEU A 35 -3.80 -10.32 2.52
C LEU A 35 -3.48 -9.37 1.38
N GLY A 36 -4.51 -8.77 0.77
CA GLY A 36 -4.32 -7.76 -0.27
C GLY A 36 -3.54 -6.55 0.24
N SER A 37 -3.91 -6.05 1.43
CA SER A 37 -3.25 -4.91 2.08
C SER A 37 -1.79 -5.20 2.46
N ALA A 38 -1.55 -6.36 3.09
CA ALA A 38 -0.21 -6.79 3.47
C ALA A 38 0.70 -6.92 2.25
N THR A 39 0.17 -7.48 1.16
CA THR A 39 0.92 -7.64 -0.09
C THR A 39 1.27 -6.30 -0.73
N ALA A 40 0.33 -5.34 -0.75
CA ALA A 40 0.60 -3.99 -1.24
C ALA A 40 1.67 -3.26 -0.41
N LEU A 41 1.55 -3.31 0.92
CA LEU A 41 2.50 -2.69 1.85
C LEU A 41 3.89 -3.34 1.74
N PHE A 42 3.96 -4.66 1.65
CA PHE A 42 5.21 -5.40 1.48
C PHE A 42 5.90 -5.04 0.15
N ASN A 43 5.16 -5.08 -0.96
CA ASN A 43 5.69 -4.71 -2.27
C ASN A 43 6.16 -3.25 -2.31
N HIS A 44 5.44 -2.35 -1.63
CA HIS A 44 5.86 -0.95 -1.52
C HIS A 44 7.12 -0.81 -0.67
N SER A 45 7.21 -1.47 0.48
CA SER A 45 8.41 -1.47 1.33
C SER A 45 9.66 -1.92 0.58
N LEU A 46 9.57 -3.00 -0.22
CA LEU A 46 10.68 -3.45 -1.07
C LEU A 46 11.07 -2.37 -2.09
N MET A 47 10.10 -1.70 -2.73
CA MET A 47 10.37 -0.62 -3.68
C MET A 47 11.13 0.55 -3.03
N ILE A 48 10.78 0.89 -1.80
CA ILE A 48 11.44 1.97 -1.04
C ILE A 48 12.90 1.62 -0.80
N GLN A 49 13.19 0.38 -0.39
CA GLN A 49 14.56 -0.04 -0.11
C GLN A 49 15.46 0.09 -1.34
N ILE A 50 15.00 -0.32 -2.52
CA ILE A 50 15.75 -0.21 -3.77
C ILE A 50 16.00 1.25 -4.16
N SER A 51 14.97 2.09 -4.00
CA SER A 51 15.02 3.49 -4.42
C SER A 51 15.82 4.38 -3.47
N THR A 52 16.00 3.93 -2.21
CA THR A 52 16.54 4.76 -1.12
C THR A 52 17.90 4.27 -0.62
N LYS A 53 18.20 2.97 -0.71
CA LYS A 53 19.46 2.38 -0.22
C LYS A 53 20.28 1.81 -1.38
N GLY A 54 20.98 2.69 -2.09
CA GLY A 54 22.04 2.31 -3.05
C GLY A 54 21.94 3.00 -4.41
N LYS A 55 22.94 2.75 -5.27
CA LYS A 55 22.88 3.16 -6.68
C LYS A 55 21.74 2.41 -7.36
N PHE A 56 20.85 3.16 -8.01
CA PHE A 56 19.75 2.59 -8.78
C PHE A 56 20.29 1.58 -9.80
N SER A 57 19.70 0.38 -9.82
CA SER A 57 20.06 -0.70 -10.74
C SER A 57 18.81 -1.19 -11.42
N THR A 58 18.77 -1.07 -12.75
CA THR A 58 17.66 -1.52 -13.59
C THR A 58 17.36 -3.01 -13.38
N GLN A 59 18.38 -3.84 -13.22
CA GLN A 59 18.22 -5.27 -12.98
C GLN A 59 17.49 -5.56 -11.66
N LYS A 60 17.87 -4.88 -10.57
CA LYS A 60 17.18 -5.01 -9.27
C LYS A 60 15.74 -4.56 -9.39
N TYR A 61 15.49 -3.42 -10.04
CA TYR A 61 14.15 -2.90 -10.24
C TYR A 61 13.25 -3.89 -11.00
N VAL A 62 13.73 -4.46 -12.12
CA VAL A 62 12.98 -5.47 -12.90
C VAL A 62 12.71 -6.72 -12.07
N PHE A 63 13.69 -7.21 -11.30
CA PHE A 63 13.50 -8.37 -10.43
C PHE A 63 12.36 -8.15 -9.42
N HIS A 64 12.32 -6.99 -8.76
CA HIS A 64 11.26 -6.67 -7.81
C HIS A 64 9.90 -6.45 -8.48
N LEU A 65 9.88 -5.91 -9.71
CA LEU A 65 8.67 -5.81 -10.51
C LEU A 65 8.11 -7.21 -10.81
N MET A 66 8.96 -8.15 -11.22
CA MET A 66 8.59 -9.55 -11.45
C MET A 66 8.08 -10.21 -10.16
N GLN A 67 8.80 -10.05 -9.05
CA GLN A 67 8.40 -10.55 -7.74
C GLN A 67 6.99 -10.08 -7.34
N ARG A 68 6.66 -8.79 -7.60
CA ARG A 68 5.33 -8.24 -7.35
C ARG A 68 4.24 -9.00 -8.11
N TYR A 69 4.44 -9.25 -9.41
CA TYR A 69 3.47 -9.98 -10.23
C TYR A 69 3.34 -11.44 -9.81
N VAL A 70 4.44 -12.08 -9.41
CA VAL A 70 4.42 -13.44 -8.87
C VAL A 70 3.57 -13.50 -7.59
N PHE A 71 3.73 -12.57 -6.65
CA PHE A 71 2.88 -12.52 -5.45
C PHE A 71 1.40 -12.33 -5.78
N TYR A 72 1.07 -11.48 -6.74
CA TYR A 72 -0.33 -11.30 -7.16
C TYR A 72 -0.91 -12.56 -7.81
N LEU A 73 -0.14 -13.26 -8.64
CA LEU A 73 -0.57 -14.54 -9.22
C LEU A 73 -0.81 -15.60 -8.14
N ILE A 74 0.11 -15.69 -7.16
CA ILE A 74 -0.05 -16.61 -6.03
C ILE A 74 -1.33 -16.29 -5.25
N LEU A 75 -1.57 -15.02 -4.91
CA LEU A 75 -2.80 -14.63 -4.21
C LEU A 75 -4.06 -14.95 -5.01
N ILE A 76 -4.07 -14.64 -6.31
CA ILE A 76 -5.22 -14.92 -7.17
C ILE A 76 -5.51 -16.43 -7.21
N ALA A 77 -4.47 -17.26 -7.31
CA ALA A 77 -4.60 -18.71 -7.29
C ALA A 77 -5.12 -19.22 -5.95
N ILE A 78 -4.62 -18.70 -4.83
CA ILE A 78 -5.09 -19.07 -3.48
C ILE A 78 -6.57 -18.72 -3.32
N VAL A 79 -6.99 -17.50 -3.67
CA VAL A 79 -8.40 -17.10 -3.60
C VAL A 79 -9.25 -18.04 -4.43
N TYR A 80 -8.83 -18.36 -5.66
CA TYR A 80 -9.57 -19.28 -6.52
C TYR A 80 -9.72 -20.66 -5.88
N LEU A 81 -8.62 -21.25 -5.41
CA LEU A 81 -8.62 -22.60 -4.86
C LEU A 81 -9.48 -22.72 -3.59
N GLU A 82 -9.45 -21.70 -2.72
CA GLU A 82 -10.21 -21.66 -1.47
C GLU A 82 -11.71 -21.38 -1.68
N THR A 83 -12.07 -20.66 -2.75
CA THR A 83 -13.44 -20.14 -2.92
C THR A 83 -14.21 -20.74 -4.09
N LYS A 84 -13.58 -21.55 -4.95
CA LYS A 84 -14.22 -22.13 -6.15
C LYS A 84 -15.38 -23.08 -5.87
N ASP A 85 -15.36 -23.75 -4.73
CA ASP A 85 -16.40 -24.72 -4.36
C ASP A 85 -17.41 -24.12 -3.36
N LEU A 86 -17.25 -22.85 -3.00
CA LEU A 86 -18.17 -22.15 -2.10
C LEU A 86 -19.42 -21.69 -2.85
N PRO A 87 -20.62 -21.82 -2.24
CA PRO A 87 -21.86 -21.41 -2.89
C PRO A 87 -21.98 -19.88 -3.02
N GLY A 88 -22.77 -19.44 -4.01
CA GLY A 88 -23.09 -18.03 -4.22
C GLY A 88 -21.94 -17.20 -4.77
N ASN A 89 -21.80 -15.97 -4.28
CA ASN A 89 -20.85 -14.98 -4.80
C ASN A 89 -19.55 -14.86 -3.96
N ALA A 90 -19.24 -15.87 -3.13
CA ALA A 90 -18.12 -15.83 -2.19
C ALA A 90 -16.77 -15.55 -2.88
N MET A 91 -16.51 -16.16 -4.04
CA MET A 91 -15.31 -15.92 -4.83
C MET A 91 -15.20 -14.46 -5.29
N ILE A 92 -16.30 -13.90 -5.81
CA ILE A 92 -16.32 -12.52 -6.31
C ILE A 92 -16.01 -11.55 -5.18
N TYR A 93 -16.69 -11.69 -4.04
CA TYR A 93 -16.46 -10.81 -2.90
C TYR A 93 -15.05 -10.96 -2.33
N SER A 94 -14.51 -12.19 -2.29
CA SER A 94 -13.13 -12.44 -1.89
C SER A 94 -12.13 -11.70 -2.78
N TYR A 95 -12.32 -11.74 -4.10
CA TYR A 95 -11.52 -10.93 -5.03
C TYR A 95 -11.70 -9.43 -4.83
N VAL A 96 -12.92 -8.96 -4.62
CA VAL A 96 -13.20 -7.53 -4.37
C VAL A 96 -12.44 -7.03 -3.14
N PHE A 97 -12.56 -7.72 -2.00
CA PHE A 97 -11.88 -7.33 -0.78
C PHE A 97 -10.35 -7.45 -0.91
N MET A 98 -9.85 -8.49 -1.57
CA MET A 98 -8.42 -8.61 -1.88
C MET A 98 -7.92 -7.43 -2.73
N LEU A 99 -8.64 -7.08 -3.80
CA LEU A 99 -8.27 -5.97 -4.66
C LEU A 99 -8.29 -4.66 -3.90
N LEU A 100 -9.33 -4.38 -3.10
CA LEU A 100 -9.38 -3.18 -2.24
C LEU A 100 -8.14 -3.07 -1.35
N GLY A 101 -7.68 -4.19 -0.76
CA GLY A 101 -6.42 -4.24 -0.02
C GLY A 101 -5.20 -3.92 -0.89
N ILE A 102 -5.11 -4.52 -2.08
CA ILE A 102 -4.01 -4.28 -3.04
C ILE A 102 -3.93 -2.79 -3.44
N PHE A 103 -5.07 -2.09 -3.48
CA PHE A 103 -5.15 -0.67 -3.83
C PHE A 103 -4.74 0.28 -2.68
N SER A 104 -4.46 -0.21 -1.47
CA SER A 104 -4.10 0.61 -0.30
C SER A 104 -3.03 1.68 -0.56
N ILE A 105 -1.91 1.30 -1.19
CA ILE A 105 -0.82 2.24 -1.51
C ILE A 105 -1.24 3.26 -2.58
N LYS A 106 -2.06 2.87 -3.55
CA LYS A 106 -2.58 3.80 -4.58
C LYS A 106 -3.51 4.83 -3.95
N PHE A 107 -4.34 4.43 -2.99
CA PHE A 107 -5.11 5.37 -2.17
C PHE A 107 -4.21 6.30 -1.36
N GLY A 108 -3.13 5.78 -0.76
CA GLY A 108 -2.13 6.61 -0.08
C GLY A 108 -1.52 7.68 -0.99
N ILE A 109 -1.18 7.32 -2.23
CA ILE A 109 -0.66 8.26 -3.25
C ILE A 109 -1.72 9.30 -3.61
N LEU A 110 -2.97 8.88 -3.86
CA LEU A 110 -4.07 9.78 -4.24
C LEU A 110 -4.32 10.84 -3.15
N ILE A 111 -4.41 10.39 -1.91
CA ILE A 111 -4.65 11.24 -0.74
C ILE A 111 -3.48 12.21 -0.56
N TYR A 112 -2.23 11.72 -0.64
CA TYR A 112 -1.04 12.57 -0.50
C TYR A 112 -0.99 13.73 -1.51
N HIS A 113 -1.39 13.48 -2.76
CA HIS A 113 -1.40 14.52 -3.81
C HIS A 113 -2.60 15.46 -3.75
N THR A 114 -3.54 15.25 -2.84
CA THR A 114 -4.67 16.14 -2.64
C THR A 114 -4.17 17.46 -2.02
N PRO A 115 -4.61 18.64 -2.49
CA PRO A 115 -4.06 19.94 -2.07
C PRO A 115 -4.17 20.22 -0.56
N LEU A 116 -5.13 19.60 0.13
CA LEU A 116 -5.31 19.70 1.58
C LEU A 116 -4.17 19.08 2.39
N ILE A 117 -3.44 18.12 1.81
CA ILE A 117 -2.36 17.40 2.51
C ILE A 117 -0.99 17.83 1.98
N LYS A 118 -0.88 18.12 0.69
CA LYS A 118 0.38 18.55 0.09
C LYS A 118 0.86 19.91 0.60
N LYS A 119 -0.03 20.91 0.64
CA LYS A 119 0.32 22.30 1.05
C LYS A 119 0.88 22.41 2.47
N PRO A 120 0.22 21.85 3.52
CA PRO A 120 0.76 21.94 4.89
C PRO A 120 2.08 21.20 5.10
N ILE A 121 2.39 20.21 4.26
CA ILE A 121 3.66 19.47 4.31
C ILE A 121 4.80 20.26 3.67
N GLU A 122 4.52 21.05 2.64
CA GLU A 122 5.48 21.96 2.00
C GLU A 122 5.78 23.16 2.88
N GLU A 123 4.75 23.81 3.45
CA GLU A 123 4.91 24.93 4.40
C GLU A 123 5.76 24.53 5.61
N LYS A 124 5.50 23.35 6.22
CA LYS A 124 6.34 22.82 7.31
C LYS A 124 7.79 22.51 6.92
N LYS A 125 8.11 22.34 5.63
CA LYS A 125 9.51 22.15 5.18
C LYS A 125 10.22 23.50 5.06
N GLU A 126 9.53 24.55 4.64
CA GLU A 126 10.11 25.90 4.50
C GLU A 126 10.45 26.49 5.87
N ASP A 127 9.55 26.41 6.86
CA ASP A 127 9.78 26.91 8.22
C ASP A 127 11.00 26.26 8.92
N SER A 128 11.27 24.98 8.62
CA SER A 128 12.42 24.26 9.19
C SER A 128 13.76 24.59 8.54
N HIS A 129 13.77 25.18 7.35
CA HIS A 129 15.01 25.54 6.65
C HIS A 129 15.51 26.94 7.01
N ASP A 130 14.61 27.85 7.38
CA ASP A 130 14.96 29.22 7.81
C ASP A 130 15.49 29.30 9.25
N THR A 131 15.24 28.28 10.08
CA THR A 131 15.72 28.25 11.47
C THR A 131 17.19 27.78 11.61
N ASP A 132 17.75 27.10 10.62
CA ASP A 132 19.15 26.61 10.64
C ASP A 132 20.18 27.67 10.17
N HIS A 133 19.73 28.79 9.60
CA HIS A 133 20.61 29.90 9.17
C HIS A 133 20.75 31.03 10.21
N GLN A 134 20.19 30.86 11.41
CA GLN A 134 20.29 31.84 12.51
C GLN A 134 20.91 31.21 13.76
N LEU A 135 22.18 30.84 13.69
CA LEU A 135 23.03 30.76 14.88
C LEU A 135 24.31 31.58 14.61
N PRO A 136 24.64 32.55 15.49
CA PRO A 136 25.79 33.45 15.34
C PRO A 136 27.15 32.74 15.52
#